data_AF-A0A849F5C3-F1
#
_entry.id   AF-A0A849F5C3-F1
#
_cell.length_a   1.000
_cell.length_b   1.000
_cell.length_c   1.000
_cell.angle_alpha   90.00
_cell.angle_beta   90.00
_cell.angle_gamma   90.00
#
_symmetry.space_group_name_H-M   'P 1'
#
loop_
_entity.id
_entity.type
_entity.pdbx_description
1 polymer ?
#
loop_
_entity_poly.entity_id
_entity_poly.type
_entity_poly.pdbx_seq_one_letter_code
_entity_poly.pdbx_strand_id
1 'polypeptide(L)'
;MRSVVDSLLQEDLESELRSNYQWRYLIDQKKMAVGIVDLSNPANGRFARINGSYMMYAASLPKIATLLAAMDAIEEGELIETPEVKKDMRLMISKSNNQASTRMIDRVGYEKLEAVMTDPKYNHFY
;
A
#
# COMPACT_ATOMS: atom_id res chain seq x y z
N MET A 1 -9.61 -6.04 19.48
CA MET A 1 -8.82 -6.28 18.26
C MET A 1 -8.94 -7.73 17.87
N ARG A 2 -9.75 -8.07 16.85
CA ARG A 2 -9.71 -9.40 16.25
C ARG A 2 -8.58 -9.38 15.22
N SER A 3 -7.57 -10.23 15.40
CA SER A 3 -6.54 -10.39 14.39
C SER A 3 -7.20 -10.86 13.09
N VAL A 4 -7.11 -10.05 12.04
CA VAL A 4 -7.55 -10.41 10.67
C VAL A 4 -6.61 -11.47 10.05
N VAL A 5 -5.54 -11.85 10.78
CA VAL A 5 -4.62 -12.90 10.37
C VAL A 5 -5.33 -14.26 10.42
N ASP A 6 -5.44 -14.89 9.26
CA ASP A 6 -5.97 -16.24 9.10
C ASP A 6 -4.85 -17.24 9.39
N SER A 7 -5.01 -18.08 10.41
CA SER A 7 -3.95 -18.98 10.88
C SER A 7 -3.49 -19.97 9.81
N LEU A 8 -4.41 -20.53 9.02
CA LEU A 8 -4.06 -21.48 7.97
C LEU A 8 -3.27 -20.78 6.85
N LEU A 9 -3.75 -19.63 6.38
CA LEU A 9 -3.05 -18.84 5.36
C LEU A 9 -1.67 -18.37 5.85
N GLN A 10 -1.54 -18.06 7.14
CA GLN A 10 -0.28 -17.68 7.77
C GLN A 10 0.72 -18.84 7.79
N GLU A 11 0.29 -20.04 8.22
CA GLU A 11 1.12 -21.23 8.23
C GLU A 11 1.58 -21.61 6.81
N ASP A 12 0.66 -21.59 5.84
CA ASP A 12 0.96 -21.87 4.43
C ASP A 12 1.98 -20.86 3.86
N LEU A 13 1.78 -19.56 4.11
CA LEU A 13 2.70 -18.50 3.68
C LEU A 13 4.10 -18.68 4.28
N GLU A 14 4.18 -18.98 5.58
CA GLU A 14 5.45 -19.18 6.26
C GLU A 14 6.18 -20.42 5.75
N SER A 15 5.46 -21.53 5.57
CA SER A 15 6.02 -22.77 5.05
C SER A 15 6.60 -22.58 3.65
N GLU A 16 5.82 -21.98 2.75
CA GLU A 16 6.23 -21.75 1.36
C GLU A 16 7.44 -20.82 1.28
N LEU A 17 7.41 -19.67 1.96
CA LEU A 17 8.51 -18.71 1.90
C LEU A 17 9.79 -19.22 2.58
N ARG A 18 9.66 -20.01 3.65
CA ARG A 18 10.82 -20.57 4.37
C ARG A 18 11.41 -21.82 3.71
N SER A 19 10.69 -22.44 2.77
CA SER A 19 11.22 -23.55 1.95
C SER A 19 12.40 -23.11 1.07
N ASN A 20 12.39 -21.85 0.62
CA ASN A 20 13.49 -21.24 -0.11
C ASN A 20 14.53 -20.66 0.86
N TYR A 21 15.75 -21.22 0.84
CA TYR A 21 16.84 -20.79 1.72
C TYR A 21 17.16 -19.29 1.64
N GLN A 22 17.17 -18.71 0.43
CA GLN A 22 17.51 -17.30 0.24
C GLN A 22 16.43 -16.39 0.84
N TRP A 23 15.16 -16.72 0.62
CA TRP A 23 14.03 -15.97 1.18
C TRP A 23 13.98 -16.08 2.69
N ARG A 24 14.15 -17.29 3.23
CA ARG A 24 14.26 -17.51 4.69
C ARG A 24 15.32 -16.61 5.30
N TYR A 25 16.52 -16.59 4.72
CA TYR A 25 17.61 -15.73 5.20
C TYR A 25 17.22 -14.24 5.17
N LEU A 26 16.61 -13.75 4.08
CA LEU A 26 16.17 -12.36 3.98
C LEU A 26 15.05 -12.01 4.97
N ILE A 27 14.11 -12.92 5.20
CA ILE A 27 13.03 -12.79 6.19
C ILE A 27 13.61 -12.68 7.60
N ASP A 28 14.52 -13.60 7.95
CA ASP A 28 15.11 -13.65 9.29
C ASP A 28 15.96 -12.39 9.57
N GLN A 29 16.62 -11.86 8.53
CA GLN A 29 17.37 -10.59 8.59
C GLN A 29 16.51 -9.33 8.43
N LYS A 30 15.16 -9.45 8.38
CA LYS A 30 14.23 -8.32 8.17
C LYS A 30 14.53 -7.49 6.91
N LYS A 31 15.05 -8.13 5.86
CA LYS A 31 15.30 -7.53 4.54
C LYS A 31 14.21 -7.84 3.52
N MET A 32 13.22 -8.64 3.92
CA MET A 32 12.06 -9.01 3.11
C MET A 32 10.82 -9.06 4.00
N ALA A 33 9.77 -8.37 3.58
CA ALA A 33 8.42 -8.46 4.14
C ALA A 33 7.45 -8.88 3.03
N VAL A 34 6.46 -9.67 3.40
CA VAL A 34 5.43 -10.15 2.49
C VAL A 34 4.09 -10.07 3.20
N GLY A 35 3.08 -9.55 2.53
CA GLY A 35 1.69 -9.61 2.98
C GLY A 35 0.82 -10.19 1.87
N ILE A 36 -0.10 -11.07 2.23
CA ILE A 36 -1.09 -11.64 1.31
C ILE A 36 -2.47 -11.37 1.88
N VAL A 37 -3.34 -10.81 1.03
CA VAL A 37 -4.78 -10.69 1.29
C VAL A 37 -5.50 -11.54 0.26
N ASP A 38 -6.26 -12.53 0.71
CA ASP A 38 -7.19 -13.28 -0.12
C ASP A 38 -8.52 -12.53 -0.18
N LEU A 39 -8.84 -12.02 -1.38
CA LEU A 39 -10.05 -11.25 -1.68
C LEU A 39 -11.10 -12.07 -2.45
N SER A 40 -10.96 -13.40 -2.52
CA SER A 40 -11.95 -14.28 -3.19
C SER A 40 -13.36 -14.16 -2.58
N ASN A 41 -13.44 -13.88 -1.28
CA ASN A 41 -14.65 -13.42 -0.60
C ASN A 41 -14.39 -12.06 0.08
N PRO A 42 -14.71 -10.93 -0.58
CA PRO A 42 -14.42 -9.59 -0.06
C PRO A 42 -15.06 -9.29 1.31
N ALA A 43 -16.20 -9.92 1.63
CA ALA A 43 -16.87 -9.75 2.91
C ALA A 43 -16.15 -10.48 4.07
N ASN A 44 -15.27 -11.43 3.74
CA ASN A 44 -14.48 -12.19 4.69
C ASN A 44 -13.05 -12.38 4.16
N GLY A 45 -12.37 -11.25 3.92
CA GLY A 45 -10.98 -11.27 3.47
C GLY A 45 -10.06 -11.95 4.49
N ARG A 46 -9.19 -12.83 4.01
CA ARG A 46 -8.19 -13.52 4.84
C ARG A 46 -6.84 -12.85 4.65
N PHE A 47 -6.09 -12.65 5.72
CA PHE A 47 -4.81 -11.96 5.66
C PHE A 47 -3.69 -12.81 6.29
N ALA A 48 -2.49 -12.73 5.73
CA ALA A 48 -1.28 -13.29 6.31
C ALA A 48 -0.09 -12.36 6.03
N ARG A 49 0.89 -12.34 6.92
CA ARG A 49 2.06 -11.47 6.78
C ARG A 49 3.32 -12.04 7.42
N ILE A 50 4.46 -11.76 6.79
CA ILE A 50 5.80 -11.91 7.36
C ILE A 50 6.45 -10.55 7.42
N ASN A 51 6.98 -10.18 8.59
CA ASN A 51 7.61 -8.88 8.84
C ASN A 51 6.70 -7.68 8.51
N GLY A 52 5.37 -7.84 8.48
CA GLY A 52 4.46 -6.80 7.99
C GLY A 52 4.31 -5.56 8.88
N SER A 53 4.87 -5.57 10.09
CA SER A 53 5.00 -4.39 10.95
C SER A 53 6.40 -3.78 10.94
N TYR A 54 7.35 -4.38 10.22
CA TYR A 54 8.71 -3.89 10.14
C TYR A 54 8.81 -2.80 9.07
N MET A 55 9.25 -1.60 9.45
CA MET A 55 9.43 -0.49 8.53
C MET A 55 10.54 -0.80 7.52
N MET A 56 10.24 -0.68 6.23
CA MET A 56 11.18 -0.91 5.14
C MET A 56 11.20 0.28 4.17
N TYR A 57 12.31 0.42 3.46
CA TYR A 57 12.40 1.40 2.38
C TYR A 57 11.41 1.05 1.26
N ALA A 58 10.44 1.92 1.04
CA ALA A 58 9.29 1.67 0.16
C ALA A 58 9.58 1.97 -1.33
N ALA A 59 10.72 2.58 -1.65
CA ALA A 59 11.06 3.04 -3.00
C ALA A 59 9.91 3.84 -3.64
N SER A 60 9.35 3.36 -4.76
CA SER A 60 8.24 4.04 -5.46
C SER A 60 6.85 3.68 -4.95
N LEU A 61 6.72 2.77 -3.97
CA LEU A 61 5.42 2.41 -3.40
C LEU A 61 4.65 3.59 -2.80
N PRO A 62 5.25 4.62 -2.15
CA PRO A 62 4.49 5.75 -1.61
C PRO A 62 3.64 6.50 -2.64
N LYS A 63 3.89 6.33 -3.95
CA LYS A 63 3.04 6.88 -5.02
C LYS A 63 1.59 6.37 -4.96
N ILE A 64 1.34 5.19 -4.37
CA ILE A 64 -0.02 4.70 -4.14
C ILE A 64 -0.75 5.51 -3.05
N ALA A 65 -0.03 6.00 -2.04
CA ALA A 65 -0.57 6.92 -1.04
C ALA A 65 -0.93 8.26 -1.68
N THR A 66 -0.05 8.77 -2.55
CA THR A 66 -0.35 9.97 -3.35
C THR A 66 -1.56 9.79 -4.25
N LEU A 67 -1.71 8.62 -4.88
CA LEU A 67 -2.90 8.32 -5.68
C LEU A 67 -4.17 8.31 -4.82
N LEU A 68 -4.15 7.62 -3.68
CA LEU A 68 -5.29 7.55 -2.78
C LEU A 68 -5.74 8.94 -2.33
N ALA A 69 -4.78 9.78 -1.89
CA ALA A 69 -5.09 11.14 -1.46
C ALA A 69 -5.60 12.03 -2.60
N ALA A 70 -5.12 11.83 -3.84
CA ALA A 70 -5.64 12.54 -5.00
C ALA A 70 -7.08 12.13 -5.31
N MET A 71 -7.41 10.84 -5.23
CA MET A 71 -8.77 10.33 -5.47
C MET A 71 -9.73 10.83 -4.39
N ASP A 72 -9.31 10.82 -3.13
CA ASP A 72 -10.09 11.37 -2.01
C ASP A 72 -10.33 12.89 -2.18
N ALA A 73 -9.30 13.66 -2.53
CA ALA A 73 -9.45 15.09 -2.82
C ALA A 73 -10.39 15.37 -4.01
N ILE A 74 -10.41 14.49 -5.02
CA ILE A 74 -11.34 14.61 -6.16
C ILE A 74 -12.77 14.33 -5.71
N GLU A 75 -12.99 13.30 -4.90
CA GLU A 75 -14.31 12.93 -4.37
C GLU A 75 -14.92 14.04 -3.50
N GLU A 76 -14.11 14.68 -2.66
CA GLU A 76 -14.51 15.80 -1.80
C GLU A 76 -14.58 17.15 -2.55
N GLY A 77 -14.20 17.18 -3.85
CA GLY A 77 -14.22 18.39 -4.67
C GLY A 77 -13.09 19.39 -4.39
N GLU A 78 -12.08 18.99 -3.62
CA GLU A 78 -10.88 19.78 -3.29
C GLU A 78 -9.87 19.81 -4.45
N LEU A 79 -9.84 18.75 -5.28
CA LEU A 79 -9.02 18.65 -6.48
C LEU A 79 -9.92 18.41 -7.71
N ILE A 80 -9.80 19.25 -8.73
CA ILE A 80 -10.56 19.07 -9.97
C ILE A 80 -9.86 18.02 -10.84
N GLU A 81 -10.57 16.96 -11.24
CA GLU A 81 -10.05 15.96 -12.19
C GLU A 81 -10.00 16.55 -13.62
N THR A 82 -8.87 17.17 -13.96
CA THR A 82 -8.59 17.61 -15.34
C THR A 82 -7.88 16.52 -16.16
N PRO A 83 -7.84 16.62 -17.51
CA PRO A 83 -7.04 15.72 -18.34
C PRO A 83 -5.56 15.65 -17.93
N GLU A 84 -4.98 16.77 -17.48
CA GLU A 84 -3.61 16.87 -17.01
C GLU A 84 -3.42 16.11 -15.69
N VAL A 85 -4.34 16.27 -14.73
CA VAL A 85 -4.32 15.55 -13.45
C VAL A 85 -4.43 14.04 -13.70
N LYS A 86 -5.38 13.63 -14.54
CA LYS A 86 -5.56 12.22 -14.93
C LYS A 86 -4.33 11.64 -15.60
N LYS A 87 -3.68 12.41 -16.49
CA LYS A 87 -2.43 12.01 -17.15
C LYS A 87 -1.29 11.85 -16.15
N ASP A 88 -1.14 12.78 -15.21
CA ASP A 88 -0.08 12.72 -14.21
C ASP A 88 -0.28 11.55 -13.23
N MET A 89 -1.49 11.30 -12.75
CA MET A 89 -1.81 10.10 -11.97
C MET A 89 -1.45 8.82 -12.72
N ARG A 90 -1.81 8.72 -14.01
CA ARG A 90 -1.47 7.57 -14.85
C ARG A 90 0.04 7.40 -15.02
N LEU A 91 0.78 8.47 -15.30
CA LEU A 91 2.24 8.41 -15.48
C LEU A 91 2.95 8.04 -14.17
N MET A 92 2.51 8.60 -13.04
CA MET A 92 3.03 8.29 -11.71
C MET A 92 2.93 6.80 -11.42
N ILE A 93 1.79 6.17 -11.69
CA ILE A 93 1.56 4.75 -11.36
C ILE A 93 2.10 3.80 -12.43
N SER A 94 1.72 3.99 -13.69
CA SER A 94 2.04 3.03 -14.76
C SER A 94 3.50 3.08 -15.22
N LYS A 95 4.21 4.19 -14.97
CA LYS A 95 5.61 4.38 -15.37
C LYS A 95 6.52 4.74 -14.19
N SER A 96 6.00 4.74 -12.96
CA SER A 96 6.74 5.18 -11.78
C SER A 96 7.39 6.56 -11.95
N ASN A 97 6.77 7.45 -12.74
CA ASN A 97 7.42 8.69 -13.16
C ASN A 97 7.52 9.70 -11.99
N ASN A 98 8.75 10.04 -11.59
CA ASN A 98 9.00 10.92 -10.45
C ASN A 98 8.50 12.36 -10.66
N GLN A 99 8.63 12.91 -11.88
CA GLN A 99 8.17 14.28 -12.16
C GLN A 99 6.65 14.40 -12.08
N ALA A 100 5.92 13.41 -12.60
CA ALA A 100 4.47 13.34 -12.45
C ALA A 100 4.08 13.16 -10.98
N SER A 101 4.86 12.41 -10.21
CA SER A 101 4.64 12.24 -8.77
C SER A 101 4.79 13.56 -8.02
N THR A 102 5.86 14.32 -8.28
CA THR A 102 6.06 15.66 -7.69
C THR A 102 4.88 16.57 -8.00
N ARG A 103 4.45 16.65 -9.26
CA ARG A 103 3.28 17.49 -9.61
C ARG A 103 1.99 17.02 -8.93
N MET A 104 1.80 15.71 -8.71
CA MET A 104 0.64 15.22 -7.96
C MET A 104 0.73 15.55 -6.47
N ILE A 105 1.90 15.39 -5.85
CA ILE A 105 2.13 15.78 -4.46
C ILE A 105 1.89 17.29 -4.30
N ASP A 106 2.38 18.12 -5.22
CA ASP A 106 2.20 19.57 -5.17
C ASP A 106 0.72 19.98 -5.31
N ARG A 107 -0.06 19.25 -6.10
CA ARG A 107 -1.51 19.49 -6.26
C ARG A 107 -2.33 19.03 -5.06
N VAL A 108 -1.98 17.90 -4.47
CA VAL A 108 -2.69 17.32 -3.32
C VAL A 108 -2.32 18.06 -2.03
N GLY A 109 -1.04 18.39 -1.86
CA GLY A 109 -0.50 18.99 -0.65
C GLY A 109 -0.17 17.94 0.43
N TYR A 110 0.83 18.25 1.27
CA TYR A 110 1.26 17.36 2.36
C TYR A 110 0.20 17.20 3.45
N GLU A 111 -0.57 18.24 3.75
CA GLU A 111 -1.63 18.19 4.77
C GLU A 111 -2.72 17.18 4.39
N LYS A 112 -3.18 17.19 3.13
CA LYS A 112 -4.16 16.22 2.63
C LYS A 112 -3.59 14.81 2.62
N LEU A 113 -2.33 14.64 2.20
CA LEU A 113 -1.64 13.34 2.24
C LEU A 113 -1.60 12.76 3.64
N GLU A 114 -1.21 13.56 4.63
CA GLU A 114 -1.16 13.14 6.03
C GLU A 114 -2.57 12.81 6.55
N ALA A 115 -3.55 13.69 6.31
CA ALA A 115 -4.93 13.49 6.74
C ALA A 115 -5.50 12.17 6.20
N VAL A 116 -5.33 11.90 4.91
CA VAL A 116 -5.80 10.65 4.28
C VAL A 116 -5.05 9.44 4.80
N MET A 117 -3.72 9.50 4.94
CA MET A 117 -2.92 8.34 5.36
C MET A 117 -3.05 8.01 6.85
N THR A 118 -3.54 8.94 7.66
CA THR A 118 -3.81 8.74 9.10
C THR A 118 -5.30 8.57 9.41
N ASP A 119 -6.17 8.65 8.40
CA ASP A 119 -7.61 8.51 8.59
C ASP A 119 -7.97 7.08 9.04
N PRO A 120 -8.67 6.92 10.19
CA PRO A 120 -9.16 5.63 10.65
C PRO A 120 -9.98 4.86 9.61
N LYS A 121 -10.65 5.54 8.66
CA LYS A 121 -11.45 4.89 7.62
C LYS A 121 -10.63 3.94 6.75
N TYR A 122 -9.34 4.20 6.56
CA TYR A 122 -8.44 3.39 5.75
C TYR A 122 -7.59 2.41 6.57
N ASN A 123 -7.75 2.42 7.89
CA ASN A 123 -6.97 1.56 8.78
C ASN A 123 -7.64 0.19 8.98
N HIS A 124 -7.61 -0.66 7.95
CA HIS A 124 -8.27 -1.98 7.98
C HIS A 124 -7.39 -3.13 8.47
N PHE A 125 -6.06 -2.95 8.49
CA PHE A 125 -5.09 -4.05 8.66
C PHE A 125 -4.04 -3.85 9.77
N TYR A 126 -4.13 -2.75 10.54
CA TYR A 126 -3.26 -2.51 11.71
C TYR A 126 -4.01 -2.66 13.03
#